data_AF-W0ZCZ1-F1
#
_entry.id   AF-W0ZCZ1-F1
#
_cell.length_a   1.000
_cell.length_b   1.000
_cell.length_c   1.000
_cell.angle_alpha   90.00
_cell.angle_beta   90.00
_cell.angle_gamma   90.00
#
_symmetry.space_group_name_H-M   'P 1'
#
loop_
_entity.id
_entity.type
_entity.pdbx_description
1 polymer ?
#
loop_
_entity_poly.entity_id
_entity_poly.type
_entity_poly.pdbx_seq_one_letter_code
_entity_poly.pdbx_strand_id
1 'polypeptide(L)'
;MPENDGGPEGLTVPGDSEPLISILVVSDLHASSSAPGDKAGSWITTTTTRDERNHPIVGLRHVLEREKLFPTLLLCAGDITDKADSAALVDAWRDVNDLAGSRGSTLIATAGNHDVDSRGGTEIDPRGVLFDLAPLFPHDADASRADYWSRNYCIIDAAAPADDGPIPWRVVAVNSSAFHGLSSKQGEELDHGRVSKRTTNRLESDLQGRAPAQIQILLLHHHVEQLPDVDTDEHGQVREAEHLLAMLERTGPWLVVHGHKHRPYFQYARGGAGSAAVFSAASMAAFAWGQTSSIASNQVHLITLWDPSDQGVPTLGLAAQFRSWSWRPSIGWAEAEGAAGWPGRGGFGWRIDPAALARMIKAAGLGPGLALTAADLKMRHPELPFLAPSDIENLARQLDNLGIAVARDSSGEIVELRAKIPDVSGVIA
;
A
#
# COMPACT_ATOMS: atom_id res chain seq x y z
N MET A 1 -40.21 30.88 32.22
CA MET A 1 -39.54 29.63 32.64
C MET A 1 -39.44 28.77 31.39
N PRO A 2 -38.32 28.82 30.64
CA PRO A 2 -38.10 27.87 29.56
C PRO A 2 -37.55 26.57 30.15
N GLU A 3 -38.12 25.45 29.71
CA GLU A 3 -37.70 24.10 30.08
C GLU A 3 -36.41 23.73 29.34
N ASN A 4 -35.55 23.04 30.09
CA ASN A 4 -34.17 22.74 29.78
C ASN A 4 -34.09 21.28 29.32
N ASP A 5 -34.24 21.03 28.01
CA ASP A 5 -34.06 19.70 27.41
C ASP A 5 -32.59 19.51 27.02
N GLY A 6 -31.74 19.36 28.04
CA GLY A 6 -30.38 18.84 27.91
C GLY A 6 -30.40 17.30 27.94
N GLY A 7 -30.71 16.67 26.81
CA GLY A 7 -30.39 15.26 26.59
C GLY A 7 -28.92 15.12 26.19
N PRO A 8 -28.18 14.08 26.65
CA PRO A 8 -26.80 13.89 26.25
C PRO A 8 -26.75 13.58 24.74
N GLU A 9 -26.03 14.42 24.01
CA GLU A 9 -25.64 14.15 22.62
C GLU A 9 -25.01 12.75 22.55
N GLY A 10 -25.52 11.93 21.63
CA GLY A 10 -25.14 10.53 21.50
C GLY A 10 -23.65 10.39 21.23
N LEU A 11 -22.95 9.68 22.12
CA LEU A 11 -21.70 9.03 21.73
C LEU A 11 -22.04 8.03 20.63
N THR A 12 -21.60 8.32 19.41
CA THR A 12 -21.48 7.34 18.35
C THR A 12 -20.65 6.16 18.87
N VAL A 13 -21.15 4.94 18.66
CA VAL A 13 -20.40 3.72 18.99
C VAL A 13 -19.23 3.64 18.02
N PRO A 14 -17.97 3.50 18.47
CA PRO A 14 -16.81 3.35 17.57
C PRO A 14 -16.95 2.04 16.76
N GLY A 15 -17.40 2.15 15.51
CA GLY A 15 -17.64 0.99 14.66
C GLY A 15 -18.54 1.23 13.44
N ASP A 16 -19.36 2.30 13.45
CA ASP A 16 -20.32 2.60 12.36
C ASP A 16 -19.91 3.80 11.48
N SER A 17 -18.72 4.39 11.69
CA SER A 17 -18.25 5.48 10.83
C SER A 17 -17.85 4.94 9.46
N GLU A 18 -18.16 5.68 8.40
CA GLU A 18 -17.65 5.37 7.07
C GLU A 18 -16.16 5.75 6.97
N PRO A 19 -15.33 5.00 6.23
CA PRO A 19 -13.95 5.37 5.99
C PRO A 19 -13.85 6.66 5.17
N LEU A 20 -12.78 7.43 5.37
CA LEU A 20 -12.53 8.64 4.58
C LEU A 20 -12.34 8.31 3.10
N ILE A 21 -11.54 7.26 2.85
CA ILE A 21 -11.25 6.75 1.51
C ILE A 21 -10.73 5.31 1.61
N SER A 22 -11.06 4.50 0.61
CA SER A 22 -10.51 3.15 0.45
C SER A 22 -9.75 3.03 -0.87
N ILE A 23 -8.61 2.34 -0.83
CA ILE A 23 -7.59 2.35 -1.88
C ILE A 23 -7.16 0.91 -2.15
N LEU A 24 -7.48 0.38 -3.32
CA LEU A 24 -6.94 -0.89 -3.79
C LEU A 24 -5.59 -0.65 -4.47
N VAL A 25 -4.54 -1.31 -3.98
CA VAL A 25 -3.19 -1.20 -4.53
C VAL A 25 -2.82 -2.49 -5.26
N VAL A 26 -2.42 -2.36 -6.52
CA VAL A 26 -1.83 -3.41 -7.34
C VAL A 26 -0.49 -2.94 -7.89
N SER A 27 0.46 -3.85 -8.06
CA SER A 27 1.80 -3.54 -8.55
C SER A 27 2.46 -4.76 -9.15
N ASP A 28 3.46 -4.55 -10.00
CA ASP A 28 4.37 -5.59 -10.50
C ASP A 28 3.59 -6.79 -11.06
N LEU A 29 2.71 -6.48 -12.03
CA LEU A 29 1.90 -7.46 -12.76
C LEU A 29 2.79 -8.28 -13.69
N HIS A 30 3.83 -7.66 -14.26
CA HIS A 30 4.81 -8.29 -15.16
C HIS A 30 4.15 -9.07 -16.30
N ALA A 31 3.03 -8.57 -16.84
CA ALA A 31 2.28 -9.29 -17.86
C ALA A 31 3.15 -9.60 -19.08
N SER A 32 2.94 -10.76 -19.70
CA SER A 32 3.74 -11.20 -20.86
C SER A 32 2.88 -11.79 -21.97
N SER A 33 3.32 -11.69 -23.23
CA SER A 33 2.71 -12.43 -24.34
C SER A 33 3.15 -13.90 -24.41
N SER A 34 4.15 -14.29 -23.59
CA SER A 34 4.61 -15.67 -23.48
C SER A 34 3.60 -16.55 -22.74
N ALA A 35 3.65 -17.87 -22.97
CA ALA A 35 2.82 -18.81 -22.22
C ALA A 35 3.13 -18.77 -20.71
N PRO A 36 2.12 -18.95 -19.82
CA PRO A 36 2.33 -18.85 -18.37
C PRO A 36 3.41 -19.78 -17.84
N GLY A 37 4.18 -19.30 -16.87
CA GLY A 37 5.27 -20.05 -16.23
C GLY A 37 6.57 -19.25 -16.18
N ASP A 38 7.65 -19.92 -15.77
CA ASP A 38 8.99 -19.32 -15.61
C ASP A 38 9.37 -18.41 -16.78
N LYS A 39 9.19 -18.86 -18.02
CA LYS A 39 9.56 -18.07 -19.20
C LYS A 39 8.78 -16.75 -19.35
N ALA A 40 7.54 -16.69 -18.91
CA ALA A 40 6.72 -15.49 -18.93
C ALA A 40 7.04 -14.54 -17.77
N GLY A 41 7.61 -15.04 -16.67
CA GLY A 41 7.88 -14.24 -15.47
C GLY A 41 6.62 -13.77 -14.72
N SER A 42 5.42 -14.15 -15.17
CA SER A 42 4.14 -13.79 -14.56
C SER A 42 3.04 -14.84 -14.78
N TRP A 43 2.04 -14.80 -13.90
CA TRP A 43 0.77 -15.52 -14.04
C TRP A 43 -0.22 -14.81 -14.97
N ILE A 44 0.01 -13.53 -15.28
CA ILE A 44 -0.79 -12.77 -16.24
C ILE A 44 -0.12 -12.86 -17.59
N THR A 45 -0.76 -13.55 -18.53
CA THR A 45 -0.31 -13.58 -19.92
C THR A 45 -1.48 -13.43 -20.87
N THR A 46 -1.19 -13.05 -22.12
CA THR A 46 -2.21 -12.93 -23.17
C THR A 46 -2.94 -14.25 -23.46
N THR A 47 -2.38 -15.38 -23.00
CA THR A 47 -2.90 -16.74 -23.17
C THR A 47 -3.42 -17.37 -21.87
N THR A 48 -3.27 -16.71 -20.71
CA THR A 48 -3.82 -17.20 -19.44
C THR A 48 -5.34 -17.32 -19.54
N THR A 49 -5.88 -18.44 -19.06
CA THR A 49 -7.33 -18.63 -18.99
C THR A 49 -7.94 -17.62 -18.00
N ARG A 50 -8.89 -16.81 -18.48
CA ARG A 50 -9.53 -15.74 -17.70
C ARG A 50 -10.63 -16.27 -16.78
N ASP A 51 -10.21 -16.89 -15.67
CA ASP A 51 -11.08 -17.34 -14.59
C ASP A 51 -10.53 -16.99 -13.21
N GLU A 52 -11.34 -17.20 -12.16
CA GLU A 52 -11.02 -16.84 -10.76
C GLU A 52 -9.71 -17.48 -10.25
N ARG A 53 -9.36 -18.67 -10.75
CA ARG A 53 -8.28 -19.51 -10.22
C ARG A 53 -6.98 -19.40 -11.01
N ASN A 54 -7.06 -18.95 -12.26
CA ASN A 54 -5.93 -18.91 -13.17
C ASN A 54 -5.47 -17.49 -13.50
N HIS A 55 -6.35 -16.49 -13.46
CA HIS A 55 -6.01 -15.13 -13.84
C HIS A 55 -6.10 -14.16 -12.64
N PRO A 56 -4.98 -13.66 -12.10
CA PRO A 56 -4.96 -12.84 -10.89
C PRO A 56 -5.94 -11.65 -10.91
N ILE A 57 -6.03 -10.90 -12.01
CA ILE A 57 -6.95 -9.74 -12.10
C ILE A 57 -8.42 -10.18 -12.05
N VAL A 58 -8.76 -11.27 -12.74
CA VAL A 58 -10.12 -11.81 -12.77
C VAL A 58 -10.48 -12.40 -11.40
N GLY A 59 -9.56 -13.14 -10.78
CA GLY A 59 -9.73 -13.63 -9.42
C GLY A 59 -9.96 -12.50 -8.42
N LEU A 60 -9.22 -11.40 -8.53
CA LEU A 60 -9.37 -10.26 -7.64
C LEU A 60 -10.75 -9.61 -7.80
N ARG A 61 -11.25 -9.51 -9.03
CA ARG A 61 -12.63 -9.05 -9.28
C ARG A 61 -13.66 -9.89 -8.51
N HIS A 62 -13.52 -11.22 -8.50
CA HIS A 62 -14.43 -12.10 -7.76
C HIS A 62 -14.31 -11.92 -6.23
N VAL A 63 -13.12 -11.65 -5.71
CA VAL A 63 -12.93 -11.28 -4.29
C VAL A 63 -13.72 -10.01 -3.97
N LEU A 64 -13.53 -8.94 -4.75
CA LEU A 64 -14.21 -7.67 -4.52
C LEU A 64 -15.73 -7.80 -4.65
N GLU A 65 -16.22 -8.64 -5.56
CA GLU A 65 -17.65 -8.96 -5.71
C GLU A 65 -18.22 -9.70 -4.50
N ARG A 66 -17.57 -10.81 -4.13
CA ARG A 66 -18.00 -11.68 -3.04
C ARG A 66 -18.01 -10.93 -1.71
N GLU A 67 -17.00 -10.10 -1.49
CA GLU A 67 -16.84 -9.33 -0.26
C GLU A 67 -17.51 -7.95 -0.30
N LYS A 68 -18.15 -7.60 -1.43
CA LYS A 68 -18.85 -6.32 -1.64
C LYS A 68 -17.96 -5.11 -1.36
N LEU A 69 -16.74 -5.16 -1.87
CA LEU A 69 -15.74 -4.11 -1.71
C LEU A 69 -15.79 -3.15 -2.91
N PHE A 70 -15.88 -1.85 -2.61
CA PHE A 70 -15.97 -0.78 -3.59
C PHE A 70 -14.90 0.27 -3.31
N PRO A 71 -13.62 -0.03 -3.63
CA PRO A 71 -12.54 0.91 -3.38
C PRO A 71 -12.78 2.22 -4.10
N THR A 72 -12.56 3.35 -3.43
CA THR A 72 -12.65 4.68 -4.04
C THR A 72 -11.58 4.85 -5.13
N LEU A 73 -10.36 4.41 -4.84
CA LEU A 73 -9.22 4.48 -5.74
C LEU A 73 -8.68 3.09 -6.06
N LEU A 74 -8.26 2.89 -7.30
CA LEU A 74 -7.37 1.80 -7.68
C LEU A 74 -6.03 2.40 -8.08
N LEU A 75 -4.98 2.12 -7.31
CA LEU A 75 -3.61 2.56 -7.60
C LEU A 75 -2.83 1.41 -8.24
N CYS A 76 -2.28 1.65 -9.43
CA CYS A 76 -1.37 0.73 -10.10
C CYS A 76 0.06 1.27 -10.03
N ALA A 77 0.91 0.68 -9.19
CA ALA A 77 2.26 1.17 -8.91
C ALA A 77 3.33 0.73 -9.93
N GLY A 78 2.94 0.52 -11.18
CA GLY A 78 3.84 0.21 -12.30
C GLY A 78 4.24 -1.26 -12.44
N ASP A 79 5.12 -1.51 -13.41
CA ASP A 79 5.50 -2.83 -13.91
C ASP A 79 4.26 -3.65 -14.32
N ILE A 80 3.44 -3.03 -15.17
CA ILE A 80 2.25 -3.63 -15.78
C ILE A 80 2.66 -4.79 -16.68
N THR A 81 3.70 -4.60 -17.49
CA THR A 81 4.23 -5.59 -18.43
C THR A 81 5.65 -6.01 -18.04
N ASP A 82 6.09 -7.19 -18.49
CA ASP A 82 7.50 -7.58 -18.49
C ASP A 82 8.19 -7.09 -19.78
N LYS A 83 9.39 -6.53 -19.65
CA LYS A 83 10.29 -6.16 -20.78
C LYS A 83 9.61 -5.39 -21.92
N ALA A 84 8.75 -4.44 -21.58
CA ALA A 84 8.05 -3.57 -22.52
C ALA A 84 7.23 -4.32 -23.59
N ASP A 85 6.69 -5.50 -23.25
CA ASP A 85 5.83 -6.27 -24.14
C ASP A 85 4.52 -5.52 -24.44
N SER A 86 4.46 -4.92 -25.62
CA SER A 86 3.35 -4.05 -26.02
C SER A 86 2.01 -4.77 -26.10
N ALA A 87 2.01 -6.05 -26.50
CA ALA A 87 0.78 -6.83 -26.60
C ALA A 87 0.24 -7.17 -25.21
N ALA A 88 1.13 -7.56 -24.29
CA ALA A 88 0.77 -7.83 -22.91
C ALA A 88 0.34 -6.57 -22.16
N LEU A 89 1.00 -5.44 -22.41
CA LEU A 89 0.66 -4.14 -21.84
C LEU A 89 -0.78 -3.74 -22.18
N VAL A 90 -1.15 -3.79 -23.47
CA VAL A 90 -2.52 -3.45 -23.91
C VAL A 90 -3.55 -4.37 -23.25
N ASP A 91 -3.27 -5.67 -23.18
CA ASP A 91 -4.19 -6.65 -22.63
C ASP A 91 -4.36 -6.52 -21.11
N ALA A 92 -3.26 -6.40 -20.37
CA ALA A 92 -3.27 -6.21 -18.92
C ALA A 92 -3.87 -4.86 -18.52
N TRP A 93 -3.58 -3.79 -19.27
CA TRP A 93 -4.13 -2.46 -19.00
C TRP A 93 -5.66 -2.44 -19.17
N ARG A 94 -6.19 -3.13 -20.20
CA ARG A 94 -7.63 -3.32 -20.34
C ARG A 94 -8.22 -4.02 -19.11
N ASP A 95 -7.61 -5.11 -18.67
CA ASP A 95 -8.12 -5.89 -17.54
C ASP A 95 -8.07 -5.10 -16.21
N VAL A 96 -7.05 -4.25 -15.98
CA VAL A 96 -6.98 -3.33 -14.82
C VAL A 96 -8.05 -2.25 -14.89
N ASN A 97 -8.31 -1.69 -16.08
CA ASN A 97 -9.40 -0.73 -16.28
C ASN A 97 -10.77 -1.37 -16.04
N ASP A 98 -10.99 -2.58 -16.56
CA ASP A 98 -12.23 -3.32 -16.34
C ASP A 98 -12.45 -3.62 -14.85
N LEU A 99 -11.38 -3.95 -14.11
CA LEU A 99 -11.44 -4.12 -12.66
C LEU A 99 -11.89 -2.83 -11.96
N ALA A 100 -11.23 -1.69 -12.24
CA ALA A 100 -11.58 -0.39 -11.67
C ALA A 100 -13.02 0.03 -12.03
N GLY A 101 -13.37 -0.06 -13.32
CA GLY A 101 -14.70 0.29 -13.83
C GLY A 101 -15.81 -0.56 -13.21
N SER A 102 -15.58 -1.86 -12.99
CA SER A 102 -16.56 -2.75 -12.36
C SER A 102 -16.88 -2.39 -10.90
N ARG A 103 -16.02 -1.60 -10.25
CA ARG A 103 -16.21 -1.10 -8.87
C ARG A 103 -16.54 0.39 -8.80
N GLY A 104 -16.52 1.10 -9.92
CA GLY A 104 -16.64 2.56 -9.92
C GLY A 104 -15.42 3.27 -9.31
N SER A 105 -14.26 2.61 -9.28
CA SER A 105 -13.02 3.17 -8.71
C SER A 105 -12.34 4.12 -9.70
N THR A 106 -11.75 5.19 -9.18
CA THR A 106 -10.84 6.02 -9.99
C THR A 106 -9.50 5.30 -10.13
N LEU A 107 -9.15 4.90 -11.36
CA LEU A 107 -7.85 4.30 -11.68
C LEU A 107 -6.78 5.38 -11.86
N ILE A 108 -5.67 5.22 -11.14
CA ILE A 108 -4.48 6.07 -11.27
C ILE A 108 -3.26 5.15 -11.26
N ALA A 109 -2.41 5.28 -12.28
CA ALA A 109 -1.25 4.45 -12.46
C ALA A 109 0.06 5.26 -12.50
N THR A 110 1.17 4.55 -12.47
CA THR A 110 2.50 5.06 -12.85
C THR A 110 3.22 3.98 -13.64
N ALA A 111 4.29 4.36 -14.34
CA ALA A 111 5.09 3.44 -15.15
C ALA A 111 6.23 2.90 -14.29
N GLY A 112 6.45 1.59 -14.38
CA GLY A 112 7.63 0.92 -13.84
C GLY A 112 8.75 0.79 -14.85
N ASN A 113 9.85 0.18 -14.46
CA ASN A 113 11.02 0.01 -15.33
C ASN A 113 10.84 -1.13 -16.34
N HIS A 114 9.92 -2.07 -16.13
CA HIS A 114 9.55 -3.06 -17.14
C HIS A 114 8.52 -2.54 -18.14
N ASP A 115 7.87 -1.39 -17.89
CA ASP A 115 6.92 -0.79 -18.82
C ASP A 115 7.59 0.06 -19.92
N VAL A 116 8.87 0.41 -19.73
CA VAL A 116 9.66 1.24 -20.64
C VAL A 116 10.89 0.50 -21.14
N ASP A 117 11.56 1.02 -22.18
CA ASP A 117 12.83 0.44 -22.63
C ASP A 117 14.00 0.86 -21.72
N SER A 118 14.07 0.28 -20.54
CA SER A 118 15.15 0.56 -19.60
C SER A 118 16.52 0.11 -20.09
N ARG A 119 16.57 -0.93 -20.91
CA ARG A 119 17.82 -1.60 -21.34
C ARG A 119 18.31 -1.15 -22.72
N GLY A 120 17.56 -0.29 -23.42
CA GLY A 120 17.89 0.16 -24.78
C GLY A 120 17.85 -1.00 -25.79
N GLY A 121 16.99 -1.97 -25.55
CA GLY A 121 17.00 -3.28 -26.21
C GLY A 121 15.87 -3.51 -27.20
N THR A 122 14.92 -2.57 -27.32
CA THR A 122 13.77 -2.73 -28.23
C THR A 122 13.81 -1.73 -29.38
N GLU A 123 13.38 -2.19 -30.56
CA GLU A 123 13.17 -1.36 -31.75
C GLU A 123 11.79 -0.66 -31.73
N ILE A 124 10.94 -1.03 -30.76
CA ILE A 124 9.63 -0.42 -30.51
C ILE A 124 9.83 0.82 -29.62
N ASP A 125 8.87 1.77 -29.63
CA ASP A 125 8.79 2.87 -28.66
C ASP A 125 7.79 2.52 -27.54
N PRO A 126 8.20 1.92 -26.41
CA PRO A 126 7.26 1.50 -25.36
C PRO A 126 6.59 2.69 -24.66
N ARG A 127 7.27 3.84 -24.62
CA ARG A 127 6.70 5.07 -24.05
C ARG A 127 5.57 5.56 -24.94
N GLY A 128 5.75 5.52 -26.26
CA GLY A 128 4.69 5.75 -27.24
C GLY A 128 3.52 4.80 -27.06
N VAL A 129 3.78 3.50 -26.86
CA VAL A 129 2.71 2.52 -26.61
C VAL A 129 1.93 2.85 -25.33
N LEU A 130 2.61 3.15 -24.22
CA LEU A 130 1.95 3.61 -22.98
C LEU A 130 1.14 4.89 -23.19
N PHE A 131 1.69 5.85 -23.95
CA PHE A 131 1.01 7.12 -24.26
C PHE A 131 -0.29 6.90 -25.05
N ASP A 132 -0.27 5.95 -25.99
CA ASP A 132 -1.37 5.63 -26.91
C ASP A 132 -2.40 4.64 -26.34
N LEU A 133 -2.24 4.18 -25.10
CA LEU A 133 -3.20 3.28 -24.46
C LEU A 133 -4.62 3.86 -24.44
N ALA A 134 -5.60 2.96 -24.57
CA ALA A 134 -7.02 3.22 -24.40
C ALA A 134 -7.61 2.16 -23.45
N PRO A 135 -8.21 2.54 -22.30
CA PRO A 135 -8.36 3.90 -21.74
C PRO A 135 -7.03 4.62 -21.46
N LEU A 136 -7.05 5.94 -21.24
CA LEU A 136 -5.82 6.74 -21.19
C LEU A 136 -4.95 6.42 -19.97
N PHE A 137 -3.64 6.45 -20.17
CA PHE A 137 -2.63 6.33 -19.12
C PHE A 137 -1.99 7.70 -18.79
N PRO A 138 -1.67 8.02 -17.53
CA PRO A 138 -1.78 7.20 -16.30
C PRO A 138 -3.16 7.22 -15.63
N HIS A 139 -4.05 8.06 -16.13
CA HIS A 139 -5.41 8.28 -15.65
C HIS A 139 -6.26 8.69 -16.85
N ASP A 140 -7.57 8.43 -16.80
CA ASP A 140 -8.50 8.64 -17.91
C ASP A 140 -8.84 10.13 -18.14
N ALA A 141 -7.81 10.95 -18.36
CA ALA A 141 -7.91 12.38 -18.67
C ALA A 141 -6.69 12.85 -19.48
N ASP A 142 -6.95 13.51 -20.60
CA ASP A 142 -5.91 14.06 -21.48
C ASP A 142 -4.94 15.01 -20.77
N ALA A 143 -5.46 15.85 -19.87
CA ALA A 143 -4.63 16.80 -19.10
C ALA A 143 -3.63 16.06 -18.20
N SER A 144 -4.07 15.01 -17.50
CA SER A 144 -3.21 14.19 -16.65
C SER A 144 -2.15 13.45 -17.49
N ARG A 145 -2.54 12.90 -18.64
CA ARG A 145 -1.60 12.28 -19.59
C ARG A 145 -0.54 13.27 -20.08
N ALA A 146 -0.96 14.44 -20.55
CA ALA A 146 -0.04 15.47 -21.04
C ALA A 146 0.94 15.93 -19.96
N ASP A 147 0.45 16.14 -18.73
CA ASP A 147 1.29 16.53 -17.60
C ASP A 147 2.28 15.41 -17.21
N TYR A 148 1.81 14.17 -17.12
CA TYR A 148 2.65 13.03 -16.76
C TYR A 148 3.86 12.88 -17.68
N TRP A 149 3.65 12.96 -19.00
CA TRP A 149 4.73 12.81 -19.97
C TRP A 149 5.60 14.06 -20.15
N SER A 150 5.05 15.26 -19.97
CA SER A 150 5.81 16.51 -20.14
C SER A 150 6.53 16.99 -18.87
N ARG A 151 6.04 16.59 -17.68
CA ARG A 151 6.53 17.02 -16.37
C ARG A 151 7.14 15.89 -15.55
N ASN A 152 7.03 14.63 -15.99
CA ASN A 152 7.31 13.42 -15.23
C ASN A 152 6.38 13.19 -14.02
N TYR A 153 5.26 13.89 -13.95
CA TYR A 153 4.20 13.65 -12.97
C TYR A 153 2.89 14.29 -13.42
N CYS A 154 1.78 13.82 -12.85
CA CYS A 154 0.50 14.52 -12.90
C CYS A 154 -0.13 14.57 -11.51
N ILE A 155 -1.03 15.53 -11.31
CA ILE A 155 -1.76 15.73 -10.04
C ILE A 155 -3.24 15.51 -10.35
N ILE A 156 -3.83 14.50 -9.71
CA ILE A 156 -5.26 14.20 -9.78
C ILE A 156 -5.88 14.57 -8.44
N ASP A 157 -6.81 15.51 -8.44
CA ASP A 157 -7.62 15.86 -7.27
C ASP A 157 -8.99 15.18 -7.36
N ALA A 158 -9.62 14.94 -6.21
CA ALA A 158 -11.04 14.61 -6.15
C ALA A 158 -11.87 15.65 -6.90
N ALA A 159 -12.98 15.22 -7.51
CA ALA A 159 -13.96 16.17 -8.05
C ALA A 159 -14.40 17.14 -6.93
N ALA A 160 -14.59 18.42 -7.29
CA ALA A 160 -14.90 19.47 -6.32
C ALA A 160 -16.08 19.06 -5.42
N PRO A 161 -15.98 19.26 -4.09
CA PRO A 161 -17.04 18.84 -3.20
C PRO A 161 -18.33 19.60 -3.52
N ALA A 162 -19.42 18.86 -3.69
CA ALA A 162 -20.75 19.37 -3.35
C ALA A 162 -20.84 19.52 -1.82
N ASP A 163 -21.87 20.15 -1.29
CA ASP A 163 -22.06 20.29 0.17
C ASP A 163 -22.06 18.92 0.91
N ASP A 164 -22.33 17.82 0.19
CA ASP A 164 -22.22 16.41 0.62
C ASP A 164 -21.19 15.60 -0.23
N GLY A 165 -20.20 16.28 -0.81
CA GLY A 165 -19.23 15.69 -1.75
C GLY A 165 -18.16 14.81 -1.07
N PRO A 166 -17.40 14.04 -1.87
CA PRO A 166 -16.33 13.21 -1.33
C PRO A 166 -15.29 14.07 -0.61
N ILE A 167 -14.69 13.52 0.45
CA ILE A 167 -13.58 14.14 1.15
C ILE A 167 -12.47 14.53 0.17
N PRO A 168 -11.94 15.77 0.23
CA PRO A 168 -10.87 16.19 -0.67
C PRO A 168 -9.64 15.30 -0.57
N TRP A 169 -9.36 14.55 -1.62
CA TRP A 169 -8.15 13.76 -1.78
C TRP A 169 -7.32 14.22 -2.98
N ARG A 170 -6.02 13.96 -2.93
CA ARG A 170 -5.05 14.24 -4.00
C ARG A 170 -4.15 13.03 -4.21
N VAL A 171 -3.96 12.65 -5.47
CA VAL A 171 -2.92 11.71 -5.88
C VAL A 171 -1.94 12.40 -6.82
N VAL A 172 -0.65 12.30 -6.50
CA VAL A 172 0.45 12.70 -7.38
C VAL A 172 1.07 11.44 -7.95
N ALA A 173 0.81 11.15 -9.22
CA ALA A 173 1.46 10.05 -9.93
C ALA A 173 2.77 10.54 -10.56
N VAL A 174 3.90 10.02 -10.09
CA VAL A 174 5.25 10.39 -10.53
C VAL A 174 5.86 9.28 -11.36
N ASN A 175 6.37 9.65 -12.54
CA ASN A 175 7.12 8.77 -13.41
C ASN A 175 8.57 8.62 -12.91
N SER A 176 8.77 7.74 -11.92
CA SER A 176 10.12 7.41 -11.45
C SER A 176 11.01 6.75 -12.51
N SER A 177 10.40 6.27 -13.61
CA SER A 177 11.07 5.61 -14.72
C SER A 177 11.39 6.54 -15.89
N ALA A 178 11.12 7.86 -15.76
CA ALA A 178 11.23 8.81 -16.86
C ALA A 178 12.63 8.91 -17.50
N PHE A 179 13.66 8.56 -16.74
CA PHE A 179 15.07 8.64 -17.16
C PHE A 179 15.67 7.30 -17.60
N HIS A 180 14.92 6.20 -17.46
CA HIS A 180 15.33 4.88 -17.95
C HIS A 180 15.56 4.90 -19.46
N GLY A 181 16.64 4.28 -19.92
CA GLY A 181 17.04 4.26 -21.34
C GLY A 181 17.74 5.53 -21.84
N LEU A 182 17.92 6.59 -21.04
CA LEU A 182 18.58 7.83 -21.49
C LEU A 182 20.11 7.83 -21.34
N SER A 183 20.71 6.93 -20.55
CA SER A 183 22.16 6.89 -20.33
C SER A 183 22.84 5.75 -21.09
N SER A 184 23.88 6.08 -21.88
CA SER A 184 24.75 5.10 -22.54
C SER A 184 25.72 4.39 -21.59
N LYS A 185 25.87 4.90 -20.35
CA LYS A 185 26.60 4.22 -19.27
C LYS A 185 25.62 3.28 -18.56
N GLN A 186 25.75 1.99 -18.87
CA GLN A 186 25.10 0.90 -18.13
C GLN A 186 25.33 1.09 -16.63
N GLY A 187 24.26 1.20 -15.85
CA GLY A 187 24.27 1.14 -14.38
C GLY A 187 23.68 2.34 -13.65
N GLU A 188 23.63 3.54 -14.23
CA GLU A 188 23.18 4.71 -13.46
C GLU A 188 21.65 4.94 -13.48
N GLU A 189 21.04 4.97 -14.65
CA GLU A 189 19.57 5.13 -14.79
C GLU A 189 18.87 3.79 -15.08
N LEU A 190 19.64 2.73 -15.34
CA LEU A 190 19.10 1.37 -15.55
C LEU A 190 18.67 0.73 -14.23
N ASP A 191 19.50 0.91 -13.20
CA ASP A 191 19.35 0.21 -11.93
C ASP A 191 18.61 1.05 -10.88
N HIS A 192 18.16 2.27 -11.22
CA HIS A 192 17.53 3.20 -10.27
C HIS A 192 16.38 3.97 -10.90
N GLY A 193 15.39 4.31 -10.08
CA GLY A 193 14.43 5.37 -10.43
C GLY A 193 15.05 6.75 -10.25
N ARG A 194 14.42 7.78 -10.80
CA ARG A 194 14.81 9.18 -10.56
C ARG A 194 13.61 10.11 -10.48
N VAL A 195 13.63 10.97 -9.46
CA VAL A 195 12.77 12.16 -9.38
C VAL A 195 13.69 13.36 -9.23
N SER A 196 13.97 14.03 -10.35
CA SER A 196 14.96 15.12 -10.36
C SER A 196 14.52 16.31 -9.51
N LYS A 197 15.46 17.06 -8.94
CA LYS A 197 15.18 18.33 -8.24
C LYS A 197 14.29 19.28 -9.05
N ARG A 198 14.47 19.34 -10.38
CA ARG A 198 13.60 20.13 -11.26
C ARG A 198 12.14 19.66 -11.18
N THR A 199 11.93 18.35 -11.17
CA THR A 199 10.60 17.72 -11.04
C THR A 199 10.00 18.06 -9.68
N THR A 200 10.76 17.84 -8.60
CA THR A 200 10.33 18.14 -7.22
C THR A 200 9.99 19.61 -7.00
N ASN A 201 10.85 20.54 -7.44
CA ASN A 201 10.60 21.98 -7.28
C ASN A 201 9.37 22.44 -8.07
N ARG A 202 9.16 21.89 -9.27
CA ARG A 202 7.97 22.19 -10.07
C ARG A 202 6.72 21.64 -9.39
N LEU A 203 6.77 20.41 -8.90
CA LEU A 203 5.67 19.79 -8.15
C LEU A 203 5.30 20.62 -6.92
N GLU A 204 6.29 21.06 -6.13
CA GLU A 204 6.07 21.93 -4.98
C GLU A 204 5.35 23.23 -5.37
N SER A 205 5.79 23.88 -6.46
CA SER A 205 5.14 25.08 -6.98
C SER A 205 3.69 24.81 -7.44
N ASP A 206 3.45 23.68 -8.11
CA ASP A 206 2.13 23.29 -8.58
C ASP A 206 1.18 22.91 -7.42
N LEU A 207 1.71 22.45 -6.28
CA LEU A 207 0.94 22.16 -5.07
C LEU A 207 0.57 23.43 -4.28
N GLN A 208 1.47 24.42 -4.21
CA GLN A 208 1.22 25.69 -3.51
C GLN A 208 0.03 26.47 -4.07
N GLY A 209 -0.27 26.31 -5.36
CA GLY A 209 -1.39 26.97 -6.03
C GLY A 209 -2.74 26.27 -5.86
N ARG A 210 -2.82 25.17 -5.12
CA ARG A 210 -4.02 24.33 -5.03
C ARG A 210 -4.70 24.42 -3.67
N ALA A 211 -5.99 24.11 -3.65
CA ALA A 211 -6.72 23.92 -2.41
C ALA A 211 -6.09 22.79 -1.58
N PRO A 212 -6.12 22.89 -0.24
CA PRO A 212 -5.69 21.81 0.64
C PRO A 212 -6.50 20.53 0.35
N ALA A 213 -5.82 19.39 0.34
CA ALA A 213 -6.45 18.08 0.35
C ALA A 213 -6.27 17.46 1.74
N GLN A 214 -7.31 16.81 2.24
CA GLN A 214 -7.27 16.12 3.54
C GLN A 214 -6.42 14.84 3.43
N ILE A 215 -6.52 14.15 2.30
CA ILE A 215 -5.70 12.97 1.99
C ILE A 215 -4.77 13.29 0.82
N GLN A 216 -3.47 13.06 1.01
CA GLN A 216 -2.46 13.24 -0.03
C GLN A 216 -1.68 11.93 -0.25
N ILE A 217 -1.62 11.49 -1.49
CA ILE A 217 -0.98 10.24 -1.89
C ILE A 217 0.06 10.53 -2.97
N LEU A 218 1.28 10.03 -2.78
CA LEU A 218 2.31 9.99 -3.80
C LEU A 218 2.37 8.57 -4.36
N LEU A 219 2.13 8.40 -5.67
CA LEU A 219 2.25 7.13 -6.38
C LEU A 219 3.48 7.15 -7.28
N LEU A 220 4.39 6.20 -7.11
CA LEU A 220 5.57 6.01 -7.95
C LEU A 220 5.97 4.54 -7.98
N HIS A 221 6.79 4.10 -8.92
CA HIS A 221 7.16 2.68 -9.00
C HIS A 221 8.34 2.33 -8.09
N HIS A 222 9.44 3.05 -8.24
CA HIS A 222 10.66 2.82 -7.47
C HIS A 222 10.54 3.28 -6.02
N HIS A 223 11.21 2.59 -5.10
CA HIS A 223 11.17 2.91 -3.68
C HIS A 223 11.95 4.19 -3.36
N VAL A 224 11.43 5.00 -2.43
CA VAL A 224 12.03 6.29 -2.03
C VAL A 224 13.09 6.14 -0.94
N GLU A 225 13.04 5.05 -0.19
CA GLU A 225 13.98 4.71 0.87
C GLU A 225 14.31 3.23 0.82
N GLN A 226 15.55 2.90 1.18
CA GLN A 226 15.96 1.51 1.35
C GLN A 226 15.01 0.80 2.32
N LEU A 227 14.58 -0.40 1.94
CA LEU A 227 13.69 -1.24 2.73
C LEU A 227 14.54 -2.22 3.56
N PRO A 228 14.62 -2.04 4.89
CA PRO A 228 15.35 -2.96 5.75
C PRO A 228 14.84 -4.40 5.56
N ASP A 229 15.75 -5.37 5.62
CA ASP A 229 15.46 -6.81 5.49
C ASP A 229 14.87 -7.26 4.12
N VAL A 230 14.56 -6.31 3.23
CA VAL A 230 14.12 -6.55 1.85
C VAL A 230 15.25 -6.29 0.86
N ASP A 231 16.03 -5.23 1.09
CA ASP A 231 17.04 -4.75 0.15
C ASP A 231 18.41 -4.54 0.81
N THR A 232 19.37 -5.39 0.46
CA THR A 232 20.75 -5.31 1.00
C THR A 232 21.67 -4.42 0.18
N ASP A 233 21.35 -4.21 -1.09
CA ASP A 233 22.14 -3.42 -2.02
C ASP A 233 21.22 -2.33 -2.59
N GLU A 234 21.51 -1.04 -2.38
CA GLU A 234 20.66 0.15 -2.68
C GLU A 234 20.13 0.31 -4.15
N HIS A 235 20.22 -0.74 -4.97
CA HIS A 235 19.67 -0.84 -6.30
C HIS A 235 18.16 -0.63 -6.29
N GLY A 236 17.68 0.16 -7.24
CA GLY A 236 16.27 0.44 -7.46
C GLY A 236 15.77 1.66 -6.69
N GLN A 237 16.56 2.21 -5.75
CA GLN A 237 16.11 3.38 -4.99
C GLN A 237 16.03 4.59 -5.91
N VAL A 238 15.00 5.42 -5.72
CA VAL A 238 14.87 6.71 -6.38
C VAL A 238 16.06 7.61 -6.02
N ARG A 239 16.79 8.03 -7.05
CA ARG A 239 17.82 9.06 -6.93
C ARG A 239 17.18 10.41 -6.63
N GLU A 240 17.82 11.14 -5.71
CA GLU A 240 17.36 12.45 -5.20
C GLU A 240 16.06 12.37 -4.38
N ALA A 241 15.71 11.18 -3.88
CA ALA A 241 14.52 10.97 -3.04
C ALA A 241 14.50 11.85 -1.79
N GLU A 242 15.65 12.22 -1.24
CA GLU A 242 15.74 13.08 -0.06
C GLU A 242 15.12 14.47 -0.30
N HIS A 243 15.24 15.01 -1.52
CA HIS A 243 14.61 16.28 -1.88
C HIS A 243 13.09 16.13 -1.99
N LEU A 244 12.64 14.99 -2.53
CA LEU A 244 11.22 14.66 -2.63
C LEU A 244 10.60 14.50 -1.24
N LEU A 245 11.20 13.68 -0.38
CA LEU A 245 10.71 13.41 0.97
C LEU A 245 10.67 14.68 1.85
N ALA A 246 11.69 15.53 1.74
CA ALA A 246 11.68 16.83 2.44
C ALA A 246 10.56 17.76 1.94
N MET A 247 10.23 17.72 0.64
CA MET A 247 9.07 18.45 0.11
C MET A 247 7.75 17.88 0.64
N LEU A 248 7.60 16.55 0.67
CA LEU A 248 6.41 15.91 1.23
C LEU A 248 6.18 16.31 2.69
N GLU A 249 7.21 16.20 3.54
CA GLU A 249 7.12 16.55 4.96
C GLU A 249 6.66 18.00 5.20
N ARG A 250 7.04 18.94 4.32
CA ARG A 250 6.63 20.36 4.42
C ARG A 250 5.22 20.65 3.88
N THR A 251 4.70 19.78 3.02
CA THR A 251 3.43 20.02 2.29
C THR A 251 2.25 19.24 2.87
N GLY A 252 2.46 18.49 3.95
CA GLY A 252 1.41 17.86 4.74
C GLY A 252 1.69 16.38 4.99
N PRO A 253 0.74 15.65 5.60
CA PRO A 253 0.84 14.21 5.73
C PRO A 253 0.66 13.56 4.36
N TRP A 254 1.60 12.68 3.99
CA TRP A 254 1.56 11.94 2.74
C TRP A 254 1.57 10.43 2.99
N LEU A 255 0.79 9.70 2.20
CA LEU A 255 0.97 8.28 1.95
C LEU A 255 1.77 8.12 0.65
N VAL A 256 2.96 7.54 0.71
CA VAL A 256 3.74 7.15 -0.46
C VAL A 256 3.42 5.68 -0.76
N VAL A 257 2.95 5.38 -1.97
CA VAL A 257 2.69 4.02 -2.45
C VAL A 257 3.65 3.71 -3.59
N HIS A 258 4.39 2.60 -3.48
CA HIS A 258 5.30 2.15 -4.53
C HIS A 258 5.35 0.63 -4.71
N GLY A 259 6.02 0.20 -5.79
CA GLY A 259 6.21 -1.20 -6.18
C GLY A 259 7.69 -1.61 -6.21
N HIS A 260 8.11 -2.29 -7.28
CA HIS A 260 9.49 -2.60 -7.68
C HIS A 260 10.20 -3.68 -6.85
N LYS A 261 10.02 -3.68 -5.53
CA LYS A 261 10.68 -4.67 -4.64
C LYS A 261 9.91 -5.97 -4.50
N HIS A 262 8.70 -6.04 -5.05
CA HIS A 262 7.84 -7.24 -5.05
C HIS A 262 7.48 -7.73 -3.64
N ARG A 263 7.76 -6.93 -2.59
CA ARG A 263 7.56 -7.29 -1.20
C ARG A 263 6.75 -6.22 -0.48
N PRO A 264 5.74 -6.64 0.30
CA PRO A 264 4.96 -5.70 1.08
C PRO A 264 5.81 -5.21 2.26
N TYR A 265 5.90 -3.90 2.44
CA TYR A 265 6.69 -3.30 3.51
C TYR A 265 6.15 -1.92 3.89
N PHE A 266 6.26 -1.58 5.17
CA PHE A 266 5.77 -0.31 5.70
C PHE A 266 6.84 0.31 6.58
N GLN A 267 7.10 1.58 6.34
CA GLN A 267 7.90 2.41 7.22
C GLN A 267 7.43 3.86 7.15
N TYR A 268 7.86 4.64 8.12
CA TYR A 268 7.80 6.09 7.97
C TYR A 268 9.10 6.57 7.35
N ALA A 269 8.99 7.52 6.43
CA ALA A 269 10.14 8.19 5.86
C ALA A 269 11.00 8.83 6.95
N ARG A 270 12.30 9.00 6.67
CA ARG A 270 13.18 9.82 7.49
C ARG A 270 12.62 11.25 7.61
N GLY A 271 12.53 11.73 8.84
CA GLY A 271 11.98 13.05 9.15
C GLY A 271 11.45 13.12 10.58
N GLY A 272 10.70 14.17 10.88
CA GLY A 272 10.03 14.38 12.15
C GLY A 272 8.60 13.81 12.16
N ALA A 273 7.73 14.44 12.96
CA ALA A 273 6.33 14.02 13.09
C ALA A 273 5.52 14.10 11.78
N GLY A 274 5.96 14.95 10.83
CA GLY A 274 5.34 15.10 9.52
C GLY A 274 5.85 14.13 8.45
N SER A 275 6.73 13.18 8.81
CA SER A 275 7.29 12.28 7.82
C SER A 275 6.21 11.42 7.15
N ALA A 276 6.37 11.20 5.85
CA ALA A 276 5.43 10.44 5.05
C ALA A 276 5.35 8.97 5.50
N ALA A 277 4.16 8.37 5.41
CA ALA A 277 3.98 6.94 5.54
C ALA A 277 4.35 6.29 4.19
N VAL A 278 5.27 5.34 4.17
CA VAL A 278 5.76 4.68 2.95
C VAL A 278 5.27 3.25 2.92
N PHE A 279 4.54 2.93 1.86
CA PHE A 279 3.90 1.65 1.60
C PHE A 279 4.50 1.02 0.33
N SER A 280 5.23 -0.06 0.51
CA SER A 280 5.70 -0.93 -0.58
C SER A 280 4.65 -2.01 -0.84
N ALA A 281 4.21 -2.14 -2.09
CA ALA A 281 3.29 -3.19 -2.52
C ALA A 281 4.05 -4.48 -2.87
N ALA A 282 3.41 -5.62 -2.62
CA ALA A 282 3.85 -6.89 -3.18
C ALA A 282 3.57 -6.96 -4.69
N SER A 283 4.18 -7.92 -5.37
CA SER A 283 3.74 -8.26 -6.72
C SER A 283 2.35 -8.87 -6.72
N MET A 284 1.55 -8.50 -7.72
CA MET A 284 0.24 -9.11 -7.93
C MET A 284 0.36 -10.50 -8.56
N ALA A 285 1.33 -10.69 -9.47
CA ALA A 285 1.33 -11.83 -10.37
C ALA A 285 2.71 -12.34 -10.78
N ALA A 286 3.80 -11.81 -10.22
CA ALA A 286 5.15 -12.23 -10.59
C ALA A 286 5.35 -13.74 -10.36
N PHE A 287 6.03 -14.40 -11.29
CA PHE A 287 6.49 -15.76 -11.11
C PHE A 287 7.80 -15.70 -10.34
N ALA A 288 7.79 -16.11 -9.07
CA ALA A 288 8.96 -15.95 -8.20
C ALA A 288 10.12 -16.86 -8.65
N TRP A 289 11.34 -16.30 -8.74
CA TRP A 289 12.55 -17.01 -9.14
C TRP A 289 13.46 -17.33 -7.95
N GLY A 290 13.98 -18.55 -7.89
CA GLY A 290 15.06 -18.93 -6.95
C GLY A 290 14.69 -18.69 -5.48
N GLN A 291 15.61 -18.13 -4.69
CA GLN A 291 15.41 -17.88 -3.24
C GLN A 291 14.26 -16.92 -2.91
N THR A 292 13.72 -16.16 -3.87
CA THR A 292 12.57 -15.28 -3.64
C THR A 292 11.23 -16.03 -3.59
N SER A 293 11.16 -17.24 -4.17
CA SER A 293 9.96 -18.09 -4.19
C SER A 293 9.49 -18.57 -2.81
N SER A 294 10.38 -18.60 -1.83
CA SER A 294 10.06 -19.00 -0.45
C SER A 294 9.82 -17.81 0.49
N ILE A 295 9.99 -16.56 0.04
CA ILE A 295 10.07 -15.38 0.92
C ILE A 295 8.92 -14.38 0.68
N ALA A 296 8.39 -14.29 -0.56
CA ALA A 296 7.33 -13.35 -0.88
C ALA A 296 6.23 -14.01 -1.72
N SER A 297 5.02 -14.05 -1.17
CA SER A 297 3.80 -14.40 -1.90
C SER A 297 3.34 -13.21 -2.71
N ASN A 298 2.73 -13.50 -3.87
CA ASN A 298 2.01 -12.48 -4.61
C ASN A 298 0.83 -11.98 -3.75
N GLN A 299 0.76 -10.68 -3.50
CA GLN A 299 -0.28 -10.06 -2.69
C GLN A 299 -0.87 -8.81 -3.33
N VAL A 300 -2.11 -8.51 -2.95
CA VAL A 300 -2.77 -7.21 -3.20
C VAL A 300 -3.33 -6.69 -1.91
N HIS A 301 -3.46 -5.36 -1.82
CA HIS A 301 -3.78 -4.68 -0.57
C HIS A 301 -4.92 -3.69 -0.75
N LEU A 302 -5.90 -3.74 0.13
CA LEU A 302 -6.94 -2.73 0.29
C LEU A 302 -6.61 -1.89 1.52
N ILE A 303 -6.16 -0.66 1.32
CA ILE A 303 -5.88 0.31 2.39
C ILE A 303 -7.14 1.12 2.64
N THR A 304 -7.52 1.27 3.90
CA THR A 304 -8.67 2.06 4.34
C THR A 304 -8.17 3.15 5.27
N LEU A 305 -8.36 4.41 4.88
CA LEU A 305 -8.00 5.58 5.68
C LEU A 305 -9.22 6.05 6.46
N TRP A 306 -8.98 6.41 7.72
CA TRP A 306 -10.04 6.76 8.68
C TRP A 306 -9.87 8.18 9.20
N ASP A 307 -10.97 8.83 9.59
CA ASP A 307 -10.90 10.00 10.45
C ASP A 307 -10.57 9.50 11.86
N PRO A 308 -9.41 9.86 12.42
CA PRO A 308 -9.06 9.43 13.76
C PRO A 308 -10.09 9.86 14.81
N SER A 309 -10.78 10.98 14.61
CA SER A 309 -11.81 11.49 15.51
C SER A 309 -13.01 10.55 15.57
N ASP A 310 -13.46 10.06 14.41
CA ASP A 310 -14.57 9.12 14.30
C ASP A 310 -14.22 7.73 14.87
N GLN A 311 -12.93 7.42 14.94
CA GLN A 311 -12.39 6.21 15.54
C GLN A 311 -12.10 6.34 17.04
N GLY A 312 -12.40 7.49 17.66
CA GLY A 312 -12.14 7.75 19.08
C GLY A 312 -10.65 7.96 19.40
N VAL A 313 -9.84 8.26 18.39
CA VAL A 313 -8.38 8.45 18.49
C VAL A 313 -7.93 9.78 17.84
N PRO A 314 -8.53 10.93 18.21
CA PRO A 314 -8.34 12.22 17.53
C PRO A 314 -6.89 12.75 17.54
N THR A 315 -6.00 12.13 18.32
CA THR A 315 -4.58 12.49 18.40
C THR A 315 -3.74 11.90 17.26
N LEU A 316 -4.25 10.95 16.48
CA LEU A 316 -3.51 10.40 15.35
C LEU A 316 -3.58 11.36 14.15
N GLY A 317 -2.52 11.35 13.35
CA GLY A 317 -2.50 12.00 12.03
C GLY A 317 -3.15 11.09 10.99
N LEU A 318 -2.42 10.80 9.90
CA LEU A 318 -2.84 9.80 8.94
C LEU A 318 -2.90 8.41 9.60
N ALA A 319 -4.11 7.83 9.68
CA ALA A 319 -4.34 6.50 10.25
C ALA A 319 -5.05 5.60 9.23
N ALA A 320 -4.54 4.39 9.08
CA ALA A 320 -5.02 3.42 8.11
C ALA A 320 -5.10 2.03 8.69
N GLN A 321 -6.04 1.26 8.16
CA GLN A 321 -6.04 -0.20 8.23
C GLN A 321 -5.83 -0.75 6.83
N PHE A 322 -5.34 -1.99 6.72
CA PHE A 322 -5.28 -2.68 5.45
C PHE A 322 -5.83 -4.09 5.55
N ARG A 323 -6.30 -4.59 4.40
CA ARG A 323 -6.59 -6.00 4.17
C ARG A 323 -5.74 -6.50 3.02
N SER A 324 -5.19 -7.70 3.16
CA SER A 324 -4.31 -8.32 2.16
C SER A 324 -4.82 -9.68 1.74
N TRP A 325 -4.70 -9.98 0.45
CA TRP A 325 -4.96 -11.30 -0.09
C TRP A 325 -3.71 -11.83 -0.76
N SER A 326 -3.45 -13.13 -0.62
CA SER A 326 -2.37 -13.83 -1.31
C SER A 326 -2.90 -14.64 -2.49
N TRP A 327 -2.24 -14.54 -3.64
CA TRP A 327 -2.55 -15.35 -4.82
C TRP A 327 -1.93 -16.74 -4.72
N ARG A 328 -2.75 -17.76 -4.95
CA ARG A 328 -2.32 -19.16 -5.04
C ARG A 328 -2.74 -19.72 -6.41
N PRO A 329 -1.78 -20.10 -7.28
CA PRO A 329 -2.10 -20.65 -8.59
C PRO A 329 -3.08 -21.83 -8.50
N SER A 330 -4.08 -21.88 -9.39
CA SER A 330 -5.15 -22.89 -9.41
C SER A 330 -6.12 -22.89 -8.22
N ILE A 331 -5.89 -22.06 -7.20
CA ILE A 331 -6.79 -21.88 -6.04
C ILE A 331 -7.48 -20.52 -6.13
N GLY A 332 -6.76 -19.48 -6.54
CA GLY A 332 -7.22 -18.10 -6.57
C GLY A 332 -6.68 -17.27 -5.40
N TRP A 333 -7.34 -16.16 -5.11
CA TRP A 333 -7.03 -15.30 -3.97
C TRP A 333 -7.65 -15.81 -2.67
N ALA A 334 -6.86 -15.81 -1.60
CA ALA A 334 -7.33 -16.03 -0.24
C ALA A 334 -6.80 -14.92 0.67
N GLU A 335 -7.48 -14.65 1.79
CA GLU A 335 -6.97 -13.72 2.81
C GLU A 335 -5.56 -14.16 3.25
N ALA A 336 -4.64 -13.21 3.36
CA ALA A 336 -3.25 -13.52 3.63
C ALA A 336 -3.06 -14.05 5.06
N GLU A 337 -2.11 -14.98 5.21
CA GLU A 337 -1.82 -15.61 6.51
C GLU A 337 -0.55 -15.09 7.20
N GLY A 338 0.19 -14.16 6.55
CA GLY A 338 1.42 -13.57 7.08
C GLY A 338 2.69 -14.44 7.02
N ALA A 339 2.60 -15.71 6.60
CA ALA A 339 3.77 -16.61 6.56
C ALA A 339 4.81 -16.26 5.48
N ALA A 340 4.40 -15.60 4.40
CA ALA A 340 5.24 -15.28 3.23
C ALA A 340 4.91 -13.89 2.69
N GLY A 341 4.87 -12.88 3.54
CA GLY A 341 4.45 -11.52 3.19
C GLY A 341 3.71 -10.88 4.36
N TRP A 342 2.82 -9.94 4.07
CA TRP A 342 2.04 -9.32 5.10
C TRP A 342 0.90 -10.20 5.62
N PRO A 343 0.47 -9.96 6.88
CA PRO A 343 -0.74 -10.54 7.41
C PRO A 343 -1.97 -10.12 6.59
N GLY A 344 -3.05 -10.89 6.72
CA GLY A 344 -4.34 -10.59 6.10
C GLY A 344 -4.91 -9.26 6.55
N ARG A 345 -4.58 -8.82 7.76
CA ARG A 345 -5.03 -7.56 8.36
C ARG A 345 -3.92 -6.86 9.11
N GLY A 346 -3.99 -5.54 9.16
CA GLY A 346 -3.09 -4.71 9.96
C GLY A 346 -3.43 -3.24 9.79
N GLY A 347 -2.56 -2.36 10.26
CA GLY A 347 -2.73 -0.93 10.06
C GLY A 347 -1.44 -0.15 10.13
N PHE A 348 -1.56 1.16 10.18
CA PHE A 348 -0.50 2.11 10.46
C PHE A 348 -1.09 3.47 10.84
N GLY A 349 -0.29 4.33 11.46
CA GLY A 349 -0.68 5.67 11.92
C GLY A 349 -0.37 5.92 13.39
N TRP A 350 -0.41 4.89 14.24
CA TRP A 350 -0.05 5.01 15.65
C TRP A 350 1.45 4.75 15.87
N ARG A 351 2.19 5.83 16.14
CA ARG A 351 3.65 5.82 16.34
C ARG A 351 4.01 5.73 17.83
N ILE A 352 3.84 4.55 18.42
CA ILE A 352 4.20 4.29 19.83
C ILE A 352 5.40 3.34 19.92
N ASP A 353 6.26 3.52 20.93
CA ASP A 353 7.29 2.53 21.28
C ASP A 353 6.60 1.23 21.74
N PRO A 354 6.79 0.09 21.03
CA PRO A 354 6.18 -1.18 21.41
C PRO A 354 6.51 -1.63 22.83
N ALA A 355 7.70 -1.27 23.35
CA ALA A 355 8.07 -1.61 24.72
C ALA A 355 7.31 -0.76 25.75
N ALA A 356 7.05 0.53 25.44
CA ALA A 356 6.19 1.37 26.27
C ALA A 356 4.75 0.84 26.31
N LEU A 357 4.20 0.47 25.14
CA LEU A 357 2.87 -0.10 25.05
C LEU A 357 2.76 -1.43 25.83
N ALA A 358 3.75 -2.32 25.71
CA ALA A 358 3.78 -3.58 26.46
C ALA A 358 3.75 -3.34 27.98
N ARG A 359 4.48 -2.32 28.48
CA ARG A 359 4.46 -1.93 29.90
C ARG A 359 3.10 -1.37 30.32
N MET A 360 2.45 -0.56 29.48
CA MET A 360 1.10 -0.03 29.73
C MET A 360 0.07 -1.16 29.83
N ILE A 361 0.09 -2.11 28.90
CA ILE A 361 -0.77 -3.29 28.90
C ILE A 361 -0.57 -4.11 30.18
N LYS A 362 0.68 -4.35 30.59
CA LYS A 362 0.99 -5.07 31.83
C LYS A 362 0.47 -4.33 33.06
N ALA A 363 0.69 -3.01 33.13
CA ALA A 363 0.26 -2.17 34.25
C ALA A 363 -1.27 -2.12 34.38
N ALA A 364 -2.01 -2.29 33.29
CA ALA A 364 -3.47 -2.33 33.27
C ALA A 364 -4.09 -3.63 33.85
N GLY A 365 -3.29 -4.48 34.51
CA GLY A 365 -3.81 -5.50 35.43
C GLY A 365 -4.03 -6.91 34.85
N LEU A 366 -3.22 -7.34 33.87
CA LEU A 366 -3.13 -8.76 33.47
C LEU A 366 -2.46 -9.58 34.59
N GLY A 367 -3.23 -9.89 35.64
CA GLY A 367 -2.82 -10.81 36.69
C GLY A 367 -2.69 -12.26 36.20
N PRO A 368 -2.00 -13.15 36.95
CA PRO A 368 -1.83 -14.56 36.56
C PRO A 368 -3.18 -15.23 36.28
N GLY A 369 -3.30 -15.89 35.12
CA GLY A 369 -4.52 -16.59 34.70
C GLY A 369 -5.63 -15.71 34.11
N LEU A 370 -5.48 -14.38 34.12
CA LEU A 370 -6.38 -13.47 33.41
C LEU A 370 -6.02 -13.39 31.93
N ALA A 371 -7.05 -13.18 31.10
CA ALA A 371 -6.93 -12.95 29.68
C ALA A 371 -7.64 -11.65 29.29
N LEU A 372 -7.07 -10.91 28.33
CA LEU A 372 -7.72 -9.80 27.65
C LEU A 372 -8.09 -10.25 26.24
N THR A 373 -9.37 -10.14 25.90
CA THR A 373 -9.86 -10.42 24.54
C THR A 373 -9.53 -9.26 23.59
N ALA A 374 -9.63 -9.48 22.28
CA ALA A 374 -9.53 -8.41 21.28
C ALA A 374 -10.45 -7.22 21.59
N ALA A 375 -11.68 -7.48 22.06
CA ALA A 375 -12.63 -6.44 22.43
C ALA A 375 -12.15 -5.61 23.64
N ASP A 376 -11.58 -6.26 24.66
CA ASP A 376 -11.00 -5.58 25.82
C ASP A 376 -9.81 -4.71 25.42
N LEU A 377 -8.96 -5.22 24.51
CA LEU A 377 -7.80 -4.50 24.01
C LEU A 377 -8.21 -3.26 23.21
N LYS A 378 -9.17 -3.40 22.29
CA LYS A 378 -9.68 -2.28 21.50
C LYS A 378 -10.35 -1.21 22.37
N MET A 379 -11.05 -1.63 23.43
CA MET A 379 -11.67 -0.70 24.38
C MET A 379 -10.63 0.11 25.18
N ARG A 380 -9.49 -0.51 25.53
CA ARG A 380 -8.43 0.13 26.31
C ARG A 380 -7.43 0.91 25.45
N HIS A 381 -7.21 0.45 24.23
CA HIS A 381 -6.27 0.96 23.25
C HIS A 381 -6.95 1.00 21.88
N PRO A 382 -7.87 1.96 21.65
CA PRO A 382 -8.54 2.11 20.36
C PRO A 382 -7.56 2.42 19.22
N GLU A 383 -6.33 2.84 19.51
CA GLU A 383 -5.25 3.07 18.54
C GLU A 383 -4.61 1.78 18.02
N LEU A 384 -4.78 0.65 18.73
CA LEU A 384 -4.12 -0.63 18.44
C LEU A 384 -4.31 -1.12 16.99
N PRO A 385 -5.49 -0.98 16.35
CA PRO A 385 -5.67 -1.36 14.95
C PRO A 385 -4.86 -0.54 13.94
N PHE A 386 -4.26 0.58 14.37
CA PHE A 386 -3.40 1.46 13.56
C PHE A 386 -1.91 1.26 13.85
N LEU A 387 -1.51 0.17 14.51
CA LEU A 387 -0.10 -0.22 14.61
C LEU A 387 0.40 -0.86 13.32
N ALA A 388 1.62 -0.50 12.93
CA ALA A 388 2.33 -1.17 11.83
C ALA A 388 2.54 -2.67 12.13
N PRO A 389 2.56 -3.55 11.11
CA PRO A 389 2.80 -4.98 11.32
C PRO A 389 4.10 -5.29 12.07
N SER A 390 5.18 -4.58 11.75
CA SER A 390 6.47 -4.71 12.44
C SER A 390 6.38 -4.28 13.91
N ASP A 391 5.59 -3.27 14.24
CA ASP A 391 5.33 -2.83 15.61
C ASP A 391 4.47 -3.83 16.38
N ILE A 392 3.50 -4.48 15.72
CA ILE A 392 2.72 -5.58 16.30
C ILE A 392 3.63 -6.78 16.65
N GLU A 393 4.55 -7.16 15.77
CA GLU A 393 5.59 -8.18 16.04
C GLU A 393 6.50 -7.79 17.19
N ASN A 394 7.00 -6.55 17.20
CA ASN A 394 7.79 -6.02 18.30
C ASN A 394 7.01 -6.04 19.62
N LEU A 395 5.76 -5.60 19.61
CA LEU A 395 4.88 -5.62 20.78
C LEU A 395 4.72 -7.03 21.32
N ALA A 396 4.50 -8.02 20.46
CA ALA A 396 4.39 -9.41 20.90
C ALA A 396 5.67 -9.92 21.56
N ARG A 397 6.85 -9.60 21.01
CA ARG A 397 8.14 -9.91 21.66
C ARG A 397 8.28 -9.25 23.03
N GLN A 398 7.88 -7.98 23.16
CA GLN A 398 7.97 -7.25 24.42
C GLN A 398 6.98 -7.78 25.46
N LEU A 399 5.76 -8.14 25.07
CA LEU A 399 4.77 -8.80 25.93
C LEU A 399 5.28 -10.18 26.40
N ASP A 400 5.90 -10.96 25.51
CA ASP A 400 6.44 -12.27 25.86
C ASP A 400 7.53 -12.17 26.93
N ASN A 401 8.46 -11.21 26.78
CA ASN A 401 9.50 -10.88 27.76
C ASN A 401 8.92 -10.45 29.12
N LEU A 402 7.72 -9.88 29.11
CA LEU A 402 7.00 -9.46 30.31
C LEU A 402 6.15 -10.57 30.93
N GLY A 403 6.18 -11.79 30.38
CA GLY A 403 5.41 -12.93 30.85
C GLY A 403 3.97 -12.95 30.35
N ILE A 404 3.67 -12.30 29.22
CA ILE A 404 2.34 -12.24 28.62
C ILE A 404 2.40 -12.94 27.25
N ALA A 405 1.67 -14.04 27.11
CA ALA A 405 1.50 -14.73 25.84
C ALA A 405 0.52 -13.96 24.93
N VAL A 406 0.84 -13.88 23.64
CA VAL A 406 0.02 -13.25 22.61
C VAL A 406 -0.53 -14.32 21.69
N ALA A 407 -1.86 -14.44 21.62
CA ALA A 407 -2.54 -15.25 20.62
C ALA A 407 -2.95 -14.36 19.44
N ARG A 408 -2.73 -14.86 18.22
CA ARG A 408 -3.16 -14.22 16.97
C ARG A 408 -4.02 -15.16 16.16
N ASP A 409 -4.93 -14.61 15.37
CA ASP A 409 -5.64 -15.39 14.36
C ASP A 409 -4.80 -15.57 13.08
N SER A 410 -5.37 -16.29 12.11
CA SER A 410 -4.72 -16.53 10.81
C SER A 410 -4.52 -15.25 10.00
N SER A 411 -5.27 -14.19 10.27
CA SER A 411 -5.12 -12.90 9.57
C SER A 411 -4.07 -12.01 10.20
N GLY A 412 -3.49 -12.40 11.34
CA GLY A 412 -2.42 -11.69 12.05
C GLY A 412 -2.92 -10.75 13.17
N GLU A 413 -4.23 -10.67 13.41
CA GLU A 413 -4.79 -9.83 14.46
C GLU A 413 -4.59 -10.44 15.85
N ILE A 414 -4.37 -9.60 16.87
CA ILE A 414 -4.27 -10.06 18.27
C ILE A 414 -5.68 -10.41 18.77
N VAL A 415 -5.90 -11.68 19.09
CA VAL A 415 -7.21 -12.16 19.57
C VAL A 415 -7.28 -12.29 21.08
N GLU A 416 -6.15 -12.57 21.73
CA GLU A 416 -6.07 -12.73 23.18
C GLU A 416 -4.67 -12.42 23.71
N LEU A 417 -4.60 -11.74 24.85
CA LEU A 417 -3.39 -11.66 25.69
C LEU A 417 -3.61 -12.42 26.98
N ARG A 418 -2.65 -13.26 27.41
CA ARG A 418 -2.76 -14.06 28.64
C ARG A 418 -1.50 -14.01 29.47
N ALA A 419 -1.61 -13.74 30.76
CA ALA A 419 -0.46 -13.84 31.66
C ALA A 419 0.00 -15.32 31.76
N LYS A 420 1.29 -15.56 31.51
CA LYS A 420 1.91 -16.88 31.69
C LYS A 420 1.85 -17.24 33.18
N ILE A 421 1.42 -18.46 33.48
CA ILE A 421 1.45 -18.98 34.84
C ILE A 421 2.92 -19.23 35.19
N PRO A 422 3.45 -18.70 36.31
CA PRO A 422 4.80 -19.02 36.74
C PRO A 422 4.94 -20.53 36.89
N ASP A 423 5.98 -21.11 36.29
CA ASP A 423 6.22 -22.53 36.43
C ASP A 423 6.63 -22.84 37.88
N VAL A 424 5.70 -23.39 38.66
CA VAL A 424 5.90 -23.67 40.10
C VAL A 424 6.62 -25.00 40.31
N SER A 425 6.97 -25.75 39.26
CA SER A 425 7.59 -27.07 39.39
C SER A 425 9.05 -27.06 39.89
N GLY A 426 9.63 -25.88 40.14
CA GLY A 426 11.00 -25.72 40.68
C GLY A 426 11.08 -25.40 42.18
N VAL A 427 9.96 -25.25 42.90
CA VAL A 427 9.94 -24.78 44.31
C VAL A 427 9.76 -25.93 45.32
N ILE A 428 9.81 -27.18 44.88
CA ILE A 428 9.89 -28.35 45.77
C ILE A 428 11.24 -29.03 45.54
N ALA A 429 12.30 -28.49 46.14
CA ALA A 429 13.58 -29.16 46.34
C ALA A 429 14.09 -28.88 47.75
#